data_AF-A0A7X8K507-F1
#
_entry.id   AF-A0A7X8K507-F1
#
_cell.length_a   1.000
_cell.length_b   1.000
_cell.length_c   1.000
_cell.angle_alpha   90.00
_cell.angle_beta   90.00
_cell.angle_gamma   90.00
#
_symmetry.space_group_name_H-M   'P 1'
#
loop_
_entity.id
_entity.type
_entity.pdbx_description
1 polymer ?
#
loop_
_entity_poly.entity_id
_entity_poly.type
_entity_poly.pdbx_seq_one_letter_code
_entity_poly.pdbx_strand_id
1 'polypeptide(L)' 'MYGVKTLYEPESLQKALEVLSHDDEAKIIAGGTDLLLKMRNKGLRDVSLLSLHRIRELKRIE' A
#
# COMPACT_ATOMS: atom_id res chain seq x y z
N MET A 1 -5.96 12.98 -0.95
CA MET A 1 -6.64 11.75 -0.51
C MET A 1 -6.84 11.86 1.00
N TYR A 2 -8.07 11.98 1.49
CA TYR A 2 -8.32 12.23 2.92
C TYR A 2 -7.82 11.03 3.76
N GLY A 3 -6.90 11.28 4.71
CA GLY A 3 -6.42 10.27 5.66
C GLY A 3 -5.21 9.44 5.23
N VAL A 4 -4.56 9.72 4.09
CA VAL A 4 -3.26 9.11 3.74
C VAL A 4 -2.13 10.07 4.09
N LYS A 5 -1.20 9.60 4.93
CA LYS A 5 0.01 10.33 5.31
C LYS A 5 1.10 10.18 4.25
N THR A 6 1.29 8.97 3.74
CA THR A 6 2.35 8.65 2.78
C THR A 6 1.87 7.54 1.85
N LEU A 7 2.25 7.63 0.57
CA LEU A 7 1.99 6.60 -0.42
C LEU A 7 3.31 6.20 -1.07
N TYR A 8 3.75 4.98 -0.81
CA TYR A 8 4.90 4.36 -1.44
C TYR A 8 4.46 3.61 -2.70
N GLU A 9 5.17 3.79 -3.81
CA GLU A 9 4.89 3.12 -5.08
C GLU A 9 6.14 2.42 -5.63
N PRO A 10 6.64 1.36 -4.96
CA PRO A 10 7.81 0.62 -5.41
C PRO A 10 7.58 -0.07 -6.76
N GLU A 11 8.63 -0.16 -7.56
CA GLU A 11 8.60 -0.78 -8.89
C GLU A 11 9.13 -2.22 -8.90
N SER A 12 9.66 -2.71 -7.77
CA SER A 12 10.14 -4.09 -7.59
C SER A 12 9.80 -4.62 -6.20
N LEU A 13 9.85 -5.95 -6.04
CA LEU A 13 9.65 -6.60 -4.75
C LEU A 13 10.68 -6.16 -3.71
N GLN A 14 11.95 -6.01 -4.12
CA GLN A 14 13.02 -5.60 -3.21
C GLN A 14 12.75 -4.22 -2.61
N LYS A 15 12.37 -3.23 -3.44
CA LYS A 15 12.03 -1.88 -2.96
C LYS A 15 10.81 -1.89 -2.05
N ALA A 16 9.83 -2.76 -2.32
CA ALA A 16 8.67 -2.91 -1.46
C ALA A 16 9.05 -3.45 -0.07
N LEU A 17 9.92 -4.46 -0.03
CA LEU A 17 10.43 -5.03 1.22
C LEU A 17 11.29 -4.03 2.01
N GLU A 18 12.10 -3.23 1.32
CA GLU A 18 12.87 -2.14 1.95
C GLU A 18 11.93 -1.11 2.59
N VAL A 19 10.84 -0.72 1.94
CA VAL A 19 9.86 0.19 2.56
C VAL A 19 9.24 -0.43 3.80
N LEU A 20 8.81 -1.70 3.72
CA LEU A 20 8.20 -2.41 4.85
C LEU A 20 9.16 -2.66 6.00
N SER A 21 10.47 -2.68 5.76
CA SER A 21 11.47 -2.78 6.83
C SER A 21 11.77 -1.46 7.54
N HIS A 22 11.35 -0.32 6.96
CA HIS A 22 11.56 1.01 7.53
C HIS A 22 10.26 1.63 8.08
N ASP A 23 9.09 1.24 7.55
CA ASP A 23 7.78 1.69 8.01
C ASP A 23 6.89 0.47 8.30
N ASP A 24 7.01 -0.06 9.52
CA ASP A 24 6.25 -1.21 10.02
C ASP A 24 4.73 -0.96 10.07
N GLU A 25 4.29 0.31 10.05
CA GLU A 25 2.87 0.69 10.08
C GLU A 25 2.26 0.81 8.68
N ALA A 26 3.09 0.80 7.62
CA ALA A 26 2.66 0.92 6.24
C ALA A 26 1.70 -0.22 5.86
N LYS A 27 0.50 0.15 5.41
CA LYS A 27 -0.51 -0.80 4.96
C LYS A 27 -0.37 -1.06 3.47
N ILE A 28 -0.25 -2.34 3.10
CA ILE A 28 -0.21 -2.75 1.70
C ILE A 28 -1.57 -2.50 1.04
N ILE A 29 -1.55 -1.90 -0.15
CA ILE A 29 -2.72 -1.69 -1.00
C ILE A 29 -2.49 -2.29 -2.39
N ALA A 30 -3.41 -3.18 -2.80
CA ALA A 30 -3.46 -3.76 -4.14
C ALA A 30 -4.65 -3.16 -4.92
N GLY A 31 -5.74 -3.92 -5.10
CA GLY A 31 -6.99 -3.42 -5.71
C GLY A 31 -7.73 -2.37 -4.87
N GLY A 32 -7.39 -2.24 -3.59
CA GLY A 32 -7.83 -1.13 -2.74
C GLY A 32 -9.22 -1.22 -2.13
N THR A 33 -10.16 -2.00 -2.70
CA THR A 33 -11.56 -2.04 -2.25
C THR A 33 -11.71 -2.23 -0.74
N ASP A 34 -11.14 -3.29 -0.17
CA ASP A 34 -11.30 -3.58 1.27
C ASP A 34 -10.66 -2.53 2.16
N LEU A 35 -9.47 -2.05 1.78
CA LEU A 35 -8.72 -1.09 2.58
C LEU A 35 -9.39 0.28 2.57
N LEU A 36 -9.85 0.74 1.39
CA LEU A 36 -10.52 2.02 1.23
C LEU A 36 -11.87 2.04 1.96
N LEU A 37 -12.62 0.92 1.94
CA LEU A 37 -13.83 0.77 2.75
C LEU A 37 -13.53 0.85 4.26
N LYS A 38 -12.47 0.19 4.73
CA LYS A 38 -12.03 0.30 6.14
C LYS A 38 -11.63 1.72 6.51
N MET A 39 -10.90 2.42 5.65
CA MET A 39 -10.50 3.82 5.88
C MET A 39 -11.71 4.74 5.99
N ARG A 40 -12.67 4.59 5.08
CA ARG A 40 -13.92 5.36 5.07
C ARG A 40 -14.78 5.08 6.31
N ASN A 41 -14.96 3.82 6.69
CA ASN A 41 -15.89 3.43 7.75
C ASN A 41 -15.31 3.59 9.16
N LYS A 42 -13.99 3.45 9.33
CA LYS A 42 -13.34 3.48 10.64
C LYS A 42 -12.64 4.81 10.95
N GLY A 43 -12.72 5.79 10.05
CA GLY A 43 -12.05 7.08 10.21
C GLY A 43 -10.54 6.94 10.39
N LEU A 44 -9.92 5.94 9.73
CA LEU A 44 -8.48 5.77 9.76
C LEU A 44 -7.85 7.00 9.09
N ARG A 45 -7.16 7.80 9.91
CA ARG A 45 -6.41 8.98 9.48
C ARG A 45 -4.92 8.65 9.52
N ASP A 46 -4.15 9.43 8.78
CA ASP A 46 -2.69 9.37 8.74
C ASP A 46 -2.09 8.00 8.39
N VAL A 47 -2.76 7.25 7.52
CA VAL A 47 -2.32 5.92 7.10
C VAL A 47 -1.18 6.03 6.08
N SER A 48 -0.05 5.39 6.36
CA SER A 48 0.98 5.08 5.36
C SER A 48 0.50 3.91 4.48
N LEU A 49 0.62 4.05 3.17
CA LEU A 49 0.20 3.03 2.20
C LEU A 49 1.38 2.59 1.33
N LEU A 50 1.48 1.28 1.06
CA LEU A 50 2.41 0.72 0.08
C LEU A 50 1.61 0.11 -1.08
N SER A 51 1.68 0.73 -2.25
CA SER A 51 0.99 0.27 -3.46
C SER A 51 1.77 -0.84 -4.17
N LEU A 52 1.12 -1.97 -4.41
CA LEU A 52 1.66 -3.04 -5.25
C LEU A 52 1.47 -2.78 -6.75
N HIS A 53 0.78 -1.69 -7.12
CA HIS A 53 0.32 -1.46 -8.49
C HIS A 53 1.46 -1.38 -9.52
N ARG A 54 2.66 -0.93 -9.13
CA ARG A 54 3.80 -0.76 -10.06
C ARG A 54 4.72 -1.98 -10.13
N ILE A 55 4.56 -2.98 -9.26
CA ILE A 55 5.39 -4.18 -9.23
C ILE A 55 4.90 -5.15 -10.31
N ARG A 56 5.55 -5.12 -11.48
CA ARG A 56 5.13 -5.91 -12.64
C ARG A 56 5.22 -7.42 -12.41
N GLU A 57 6.19 -7.86 -11.60
CA GLU A 57 6.41 -9.26 -11.23
C GLU A 57 5.16 -9.91 -10.61
N LEU A 58 4.32 -9.11 -9.94
CA LEU A 58 3.08 -9.58 -9.29
C LEU A 58 1.88 -9.69 -10.24
N LYS A 59 1.99 -9.24 -11.50
CA LYS A 59 0.89 -9.20 -12.48
C LYS A 59 1.01 -10.32 -13.52
N ARG A 60 0.92 -11.56 -13.08
CA ARG A 60 1.02 -12.76 -13.93
C ARG A 60 -0.02 -13.80 -13.55
N ILE A 61 -0.37 -14.64 -14.54
CA ILE A 61 -1.13 -15.89 -14.37
C ILE A 61 -0.21 -16.97 -14.92
N GLU A 62 -0.04 -18.07 -14.20
CA GLU A 62 0.79 -19.22 -14.59
C GLU A 62 0.00 -20.52 -14.51
#